data_AF-L8HAW5-F1
#
_entry.id   AF-L8HAW5-F1
#
_cell.length_a   1.000
_cell.length_b   1.000
_cell.length_c   1.000
_cell.angle_alpha   90.00
_cell.angle_beta   90.00
_cell.angle_gamma   90.00
#
_symmetry.space_group_name_H-M   'P 1'
#
loop_
_entity.id
_entity.type
_entity.pdbx_description
1 polymer ?
#
loop_
_entity_poly.entity_id
_entity_poly.type
_entity_poly.pdbx_seq_one_letter_code
_entity_poly.pdbx_strand_id
1 'polypeptide(L)'
;MAGAASGQSDCRGKVGGYAYDLTPLAQKLGAVDLQTRDGGNPPQNYYYRVCGVVSNNFCQTVDDMTPAVCQKDTRIPAEFHDCGNQKTATFSSLPNRPDDAGFTVSYSGGQDGRAAKIYFVCDPSKDPGVFSWVNENPVKTYNLQYVSKYACPIGAPTPSPSLSPNPAPPCKGNACCLYQFDSDPTMTRTLCATKCPPFFGGFALVFNWTVSPCTSDSCFFHKK
;
A
#
# COMPACT_ATOMS: atom_id res chain seq x y z
N MET A 1 -23.80 17.69 -1.38
CA MET A 1 -23.05 17.31 -2.60
C MET A 1 -21.78 18.14 -2.63
N ALA A 2 -20.63 17.56 -2.34
CA ALA A 2 -19.33 18.24 -2.38
C ALA A 2 -18.50 17.59 -3.48
N GLY A 3 -18.22 18.37 -4.53
CA GLY A 3 -17.46 17.94 -5.69
C GLY A 3 -16.02 17.61 -5.31
N ALA A 4 -15.53 16.49 -5.82
CA ALA A 4 -14.13 16.13 -5.80
C ALA A 4 -13.30 17.28 -6.37
N ALA A 5 -12.43 17.87 -5.56
CA ALA A 5 -11.52 18.91 -6.00
C ALA A 5 -10.58 18.32 -7.05
N SER A 6 -10.82 18.68 -8.31
CA SER A 6 -10.02 18.34 -9.47
C SER A 6 -8.66 19.05 -9.37
N GLY A 7 -7.63 18.27 -9.08
CA GLY A 7 -6.22 18.69 -9.06
C GLY A 7 -5.32 17.49 -8.81
N GLN A 8 -5.47 16.41 -9.60
CA GLN A 8 -4.66 15.17 -9.52
C GLN A 8 -3.21 15.41 -9.98
N SER A 9 -2.44 16.28 -9.31
CA SER A 9 -1.00 16.43 -9.56
C SER A 9 -0.18 15.25 -9.03
N ASP A 10 -0.76 14.38 -8.20
CA ASP A 10 -0.09 13.29 -7.48
C ASP A 10 -0.29 11.90 -8.10
N CYS A 11 -1.10 11.77 -9.16
CA CYS A 11 -1.42 10.48 -9.75
C CYS A 11 -0.53 10.05 -10.91
N ARG A 12 0.00 11.03 -11.63
CA ARG A 12 0.74 10.80 -12.86
C ARG A 12 1.98 11.65 -12.85
N GLY A 13 3.10 11.03 -13.19
CA GLY A 13 4.38 11.70 -13.20
C GLY A 13 5.34 11.08 -14.18
N LYS A 14 6.42 11.80 -14.43
CA LYS A 14 7.55 11.33 -15.21
C LYS A 14 8.81 11.44 -14.38
N VAL A 15 9.65 10.42 -14.48
CA VAL A 15 10.96 10.36 -13.83
C VAL A 15 11.94 9.85 -14.88
N GLY A 16 12.93 10.67 -15.22
CA GLY A 16 13.82 10.40 -16.35
C GLY A 16 13.03 10.18 -17.65
N GLY A 17 13.27 9.04 -18.29
CA GLY A 17 12.58 8.62 -19.52
C GLY A 17 11.27 7.86 -19.30
N TYR A 18 10.90 7.56 -18.04
CA TYR A 18 9.75 6.72 -17.72
C TYR A 18 8.55 7.54 -17.26
N ALA A 19 7.36 7.08 -17.62
CA ALA A 19 6.10 7.62 -17.15
C ALA A 19 5.46 6.64 -16.16
N TYR A 20 4.66 7.17 -15.23
CA TYR A 20 3.99 6.41 -14.18
C TYR A 20 2.54 6.88 -14.02
N ASP A 21 1.63 5.94 -13.72
CA ASP A 21 0.21 6.23 -13.50
C ASP A 21 -0.36 5.40 -12.34
N LEU A 22 -0.68 6.07 -11.24
CA LEU A 22 -1.33 5.51 -10.05
C LEU A 22 -2.86 5.50 -10.15
N THR A 23 -3.45 6.07 -11.20
CA THR A 23 -4.92 6.09 -11.38
C THR A 23 -5.55 4.69 -11.27
N PRO A 24 -4.99 3.62 -11.88
CA PRO A 24 -5.55 2.28 -11.74
C PRO A 24 -5.47 1.73 -10.31
N LEU A 25 -4.43 2.11 -9.56
CA LEU A 25 -4.30 1.75 -8.15
C LEU A 25 -5.35 2.48 -7.30
N ALA A 26 -5.51 3.78 -7.52
CA ALA A 26 -6.50 4.61 -6.84
C ALA A 26 -7.93 4.09 -7.07
N GLN A 27 -8.25 3.71 -8.32
CA GLN A 27 -9.54 3.11 -8.65
C GLN A 27 -9.76 1.77 -7.95
N LYS A 28 -8.71 0.93 -7.87
CA LYS A 28 -8.78 -0.38 -7.22
C LYS A 28 -8.94 -0.28 -5.70
N LEU A 29 -8.25 0.67 -5.07
CA LEU A 29 -8.34 0.92 -3.63
C LEU A 29 -9.63 1.68 -3.26
N GLY A 30 -10.16 2.50 -4.17
CA GLY A 30 -11.28 3.37 -3.90
C GLY A 30 -10.95 4.42 -2.83
N ALA A 31 -11.91 4.71 -1.94
CA ALA A 31 -11.76 5.70 -0.87
C ALA A 31 -11.10 5.13 0.41
N VAL A 32 -10.15 4.21 0.25
CA VAL A 32 -9.45 3.58 1.38
C VAL A 32 -8.16 4.34 1.71
N ASP A 33 -8.00 4.67 3.00
CA ASP A 33 -6.74 5.20 3.51
C ASP A 33 -5.82 4.03 3.88
N LEU A 34 -4.67 3.96 3.21
CA LEU A 34 -3.61 3.01 3.52
C LEU A 34 -3.01 3.36 4.88
N GLN A 35 -2.74 2.36 5.70
CA GLN A 35 -2.19 2.56 7.04
C GLN A 35 -0.88 1.80 7.23
N THR A 36 0.06 2.45 7.90
CA THR A 36 1.25 1.80 8.47
C THR A 36 1.53 2.34 9.87
N ARG A 37 2.43 1.68 10.60
CA ARG A 37 2.87 2.06 11.95
C ARG A 37 4.39 2.08 12.01
N ASP A 38 4.97 2.97 12.80
CA ASP A 38 6.39 2.90 13.13
C ASP A 38 6.69 1.96 14.30
N GLY A 39 7.98 1.74 14.56
CA GLY A 39 8.47 0.97 15.71
C GLY A 39 8.77 1.81 16.95
N GLY A 40 8.26 3.05 17.03
CA GLY A 40 8.49 3.95 18.16
C GLY A 40 7.83 3.46 19.45
N ASN A 41 8.14 4.14 20.57
CA ASN A 41 7.47 3.90 21.84
C ASN A 41 7.02 5.23 22.50
N PRO A 42 5.72 5.59 22.44
CA PRO A 42 4.65 4.82 21.80
C PRO A 42 4.73 4.90 20.27
N PRO A 43 4.28 3.86 19.56
CA PRO A 43 4.37 3.80 18.10
C PRO A 43 3.29 4.64 17.42
N GLN A 44 3.64 5.34 16.35
CA GLN A 44 2.75 6.25 15.64
C GLN A 44 2.12 5.61 14.41
N ASN A 45 0.89 6.00 14.09
CA ASN A 45 0.19 5.52 12.88
C ASN A 45 0.26 6.57 11.78
N TYR A 46 0.39 6.12 10.55
CA TYR A 46 0.44 6.96 9.35
C TYR A 46 -0.62 6.49 8.37
N TYR A 47 -1.39 7.44 7.84
CA TYR A 47 -2.45 7.22 6.87
C TYR A 47 -2.12 7.95 5.58
N TYR A 48 -2.35 7.30 4.45
CA TYR A 48 -2.10 7.87 3.13
C TYR A 48 -3.24 7.48 2.18
N ARG A 49 -3.72 8.44 1.39
CA ARG A 49 -4.63 8.15 0.28
C ARG A 49 -3.89 8.27 -1.04
N VAL A 50 -3.83 7.17 -1.79
CA VAL A 50 -3.32 7.21 -3.16
C VAL A 50 -4.17 8.20 -3.96
N CYS A 51 -3.52 9.13 -4.67
CA CYS A 51 -4.21 10.03 -5.60
C CYS A 51 -5.27 10.94 -4.96
N GLY A 52 -5.15 11.25 -3.66
CA GLY A 52 -6.23 11.97 -3.00
C GLY A 52 -5.95 12.40 -1.58
N VAL A 53 -7.02 12.90 -0.96
CA VAL A 53 -7.00 13.47 0.38
C VAL A 53 -7.41 12.43 1.40
N VAL A 54 -6.63 12.29 2.47
CA VAL A 54 -6.92 11.40 3.60
C VAL A 54 -8.31 11.71 4.15
N SER A 55 -9.13 10.68 4.41
CA SER A 55 -10.51 10.89 4.89
C SER A 55 -10.63 11.35 6.33
N ASN A 56 -9.55 11.21 7.10
CA ASN A 56 -9.52 11.65 8.48
C ASN A 56 -9.45 13.18 8.59
N ASN A 57 -10.60 13.81 8.82
CA ASN A 57 -10.72 15.26 8.98
C ASN A 57 -9.93 15.82 10.17
N PHE A 58 -9.50 15.01 11.14
CA PHE A 58 -8.63 15.48 12.22
C PHE A 58 -7.22 15.89 11.76
N CYS A 59 -6.82 15.46 10.56
CA CYS A 59 -5.58 15.91 9.92
C CYS A 59 -5.77 17.10 8.99
N GLN A 60 -7.00 17.61 8.82
CA GLN A 60 -7.21 18.87 8.12
C GLN A 60 -6.92 20.02 9.08
N THR A 61 -6.24 21.04 8.59
CA THR A 61 -5.98 22.28 9.31
C THR A 61 -6.72 23.43 8.64
N VAL A 62 -6.82 24.58 9.32
CA VAL A 62 -7.42 25.78 8.72
C VAL A 62 -6.68 26.24 7.46
N ASP A 63 -5.38 25.95 7.38
CA ASP A 63 -4.51 26.30 6.27
C ASP A 63 -4.43 25.18 5.20
N ASP A 64 -4.78 23.95 5.56
CA ASP A 64 -4.76 22.78 4.68
C ASP A 64 -5.97 21.86 4.87
N MET A 65 -6.92 21.96 3.93
CA MET A 65 -8.11 21.12 3.86
C MET A 65 -7.89 19.85 3.00
N THR A 66 -6.67 19.64 2.49
CA THR A 66 -6.32 18.61 1.52
C THR A 66 -5.06 17.80 1.89
N PRO A 67 -4.96 17.28 3.14
CA PRO A 67 -3.80 16.50 3.55
C PRO A 67 -3.69 15.20 2.73
N ALA A 68 -2.54 14.95 2.14
CA ALA A 68 -2.21 13.70 1.45
C ALA A 68 -1.78 12.61 2.45
N VAL A 69 -1.09 13.00 3.52
CA VAL A 69 -0.59 12.09 4.55
C VAL A 69 -0.96 12.63 5.92
N CYS A 70 -1.39 11.73 6.81
CA CYS A 70 -1.85 12.04 8.14
C CYS A 70 -1.13 11.17 9.16
N GLN A 71 -0.52 11.78 10.18
CA GLN A 71 0.01 11.07 11.33
C GLN A 71 -1.03 11.09 12.46
N LYS A 72 -1.21 9.96 13.13
CA LYS A 72 -1.86 9.88 14.44
C LYS A 72 -0.82 9.58 15.51
N ASP A 73 -0.65 10.53 16.42
CA ASP A 73 0.03 10.32 17.68
C ASP A 73 -0.81 9.42 18.58
N THR A 74 -0.24 8.32 19.07
CA THR A 74 -0.94 7.35 19.92
C THR A 74 -0.80 7.62 21.41
N ARG A 75 -0.08 8.67 21.80
CA ARG A 75 -0.12 9.20 23.17
C ARG A 75 -1.54 9.58 23.55
N ILE A 76 -1.81 9.67 24.86
CA ILE A 76 -3.14 10.04 25.37
C ILE A 76 -3.06 11.48 25.90
N PRO A 77 -3.90 12.41 25.40
CA PRO A 77 -4.87 12.23 24.32
C PRO A 77 -4.21 12.07 22.95
N ALA A 78 -4.87 11.34 22.04
CA ALA A 78 -4.35 11.12 20.69
C ALA A 78 -4.42 12.41 19.89
N GLU A 79 -3.33 12.76 19.23
CA GLU A 79 -3.22 13.93 18.36
C GLU A 79 -3.10 13.51 16.90
N PHE A 80 -3.53 14.40 16.00
CA PHE A 80 -3.46 14.18 14.57
C PHE A 80 -2.68 15.32 13.93
N HIS A 81 -1.83 15.00 12.98
CA HIS A 81 -0.98 15.97 12.32
C HIS A 81 -1.00 15.79 10.81
N ASP A 82 -1.23 16.89 10.10
CA ASP A 82 -1.01 16.98 8.68
C ASP A 82 0.48 16.80 8.37
N CYS A 83 0.79 15.87 7.47
CA CYS A 83 2.15 15.55 7.05
C CYS A 83 2.44 15.92 5.59
N GLY A 84 1.57 16.68 4.94
CA GLY A 84 1.83 17.23 3.61
C GLY A 84 0.57 17.40 2.78
N ASN A 85 0.53 18.48 2.00
CA ASN A 85 -0.58 18.86 1.16
C ASN A 85 -0.60 18.07 -0.16
N GLN A 86 -1.78 17.58 -0.58
CA GLN A 86 -1.92 16.89 -1.87
C GLN A 86 -1.49 17.76 -3.08
N LYS A 87 -1.69 19.07 -3.01
CA LYS A 87 -1.35 20.01 -4.10
C LYS A 87 0.14 20.25 -4.28
N THR A 88 0.97 19.89 -3.30
CA THR A 88 2.42 20.06 -3.35
C THR A 88 3.16 18.82 -3.86
N ALA A 89 2.40 17.82 -4.33
CA ALA A 89 2.94 16.56 -4.83
C ALA A 89 3.98 16.78 -5.93
N THR A 90 5.16 16.18 -5.74
CA THR A 90 6.26 16.22 -6.72
C THR A 90 6.83 14.82 -6.94
N PHE A 91 7.01 14.45 -8.21
CA PHE A 91 7.62 13.20 -8.61
C PHE A 91 9.14 13.34 -8.74
N SER A 92 9.88 12.35 -8.24
CA SER A 92 11.33 12.26 -8.41
C SER A 92 11.79 10.81 -8.42
N SER A 93 13.06 10.58 -8.79
CA SER A 93 13.65 9.23 -8.78
C SER A 93 13.69 8.63 -7.38
N LEU A 94 13.66 7.30 -7.32
CA LEU A 94 13.98 6.59 -6.09
C LEU A 94 15.45 6.83 -5.72
N PRO A 95 15.79 6.97 -4.42
CA PRO A 95 17.18 7.15 -4.02
C PRO A 95 18.01 5.91 -4.38
N ASN A 96 19.16 6.13 -5.03
CA ASN A 96 20.13 5.07 -5.37
C ASN A 96 19.54 3.90 -6.19
N ARG A 97 18.52 4.16 -7.01
CA ARG A 97 17.87 3.17 -7.87
C ARG A 97 17.67 3.72 -9.28
N PRO A 98 17.63 2.85 -10.30
CA PRO A 98 17.35 3.29 -11.67
C PRO A 98 15.91 3.81 -11.79
N ASP A 99 15.68 4.66 -12.79
CA ASP A 99 14.40 5.35 -13.01
C ASP A 99 13.25 4.42 -13.42
N ASP A 100 13.48 3.12 -13.66
CA ASP A 100 12.48 2.08 -13.94
C ASP A 100 12.10 1.25 -12.70
N ALA A 101 12.83 1.39 -11.59
CA ALA A 101 12.55 0.69 -10.34
C ALA A 101 11.35 1.26 -9.56
N GLY A 102 10.77 2.36 -10.07
CA GLY A 102 9.67 3.11 -9.46
C GLY A 102 10.04 4.59 -9.27
N PHE A 103 9.34 5.26 -8.37
CA PHE A 103 9.43 6.70 -8.18
C PHE A 103 9.15 7.11 -6.73
N THR A 104 9.49 8.35 -6.40
CA THR A 104 9.16 9.00 -5.14
C THR A 104 8.10 10.06 -5.38
N VAL A 105 7.05 10.10 -4.55
CA VAL A 105 6.16 11.26 -4.45
C VAL A 105 6.44 11.98 -3.14
N SER A 106 6.78 13.27 -3.22
CA SER A 106 7.00 14.12 -2.04
C SER A 106 5.85 15.09 -1.86
N TYR A 107 5.39 15.25 -0.62
CA TYR A 107 4.37 16.21 -0.19
C TYR A 107 4.99 17.13 0.86
N SER A 108 4.75 18.42 0.74
CA SER A 108 5.20 19.47 1.65
C SER A 108 4.03 20.34 2.13
N GLY A 109 4.30 21.25 3.06
CA GLY A 109 3.29 22.18 3.58
C GLY A 109 2.43 21.61 4.72
N GLY A 110 2.82 20.48 5.31
CA GLY A 110 2.14 19.94 6.48
C GLY A 110 2.37 20.78 7.74
N GLN A 111 1.60 20.47 8.78
CA GLN A 111 1.58 21.19 10.05
C GLN A 111 2.98 21.22 10.69
N ASP A 112 3.38 22.34 11.29
CA ASP A 112 4.68 22.52 11.96
C ASP A 112 5.90 22.18 11.09
N GLY A 113 5.80 22.39 9.77
CA GLY A 113 6.85 22.10 8.80
C GLY A 113 6.98 20.63 8.42
N ARG A 114 5.99 19.78 8.79
CA ARG A 114 5.97 18.36 8.45
C ARG A 114 5.85 18.15 6.93
N ALA A 115 6.49 17.08 6.48
CA ALA A 115 6.47 16.66 5.08
C ALA A 115 6.45 15.13 5.00
N ALA A 116 6.05 14.60 3.85
CA ALA A 116 6.03 13.17 3.61
C ALA A 116 6.68 12.83 2.27
N LYS A 117 7.37 11.70 2.23
CA LYS A 117 7.89 11.09 1.01
C LYS A 117 7.44 9.66 0.94
N ILE A 118 6.86 9.28 -0.20
CA ILE A 118 6.39 7.92 -0.43
C ILE A 118 7.22 7.33 -1.56
N TYR A 119 7.98 6.29 -1.24
CA TYR A 119 8.76 5.51 -2.19
C TYR A 119 7.86 4.45 -2.82
N PHE A 120 7.39 4.72 -4.04
CA PHE A 120 6.67 3.75 -4.85
C PHE A 120 7.67 2.83 -5.55
N VAL A 121 7.74 1.58 -5.11
CA VAL A 121 8.70 0.58 -5.63
C VAL A 121 7.97 -0.40 -6.53
N CYS A 122 8.45 -0.52 -7.76
CA CYS A 122 7.92 -1.47 -8.74
C CYS A 122 8.19 -2.92 -8.28
N ASP A 123 7.12 -3.67 -8.10
CA ASP A 123 7.15 -5.13 -7.97
C ASP A 123 5.92 -5.72 -8.67
N PRO A 124 6.10 -6.32 -9.86
CA PRO A 124 5.00 -6.89 -10.64
C PRO A 124 4.17 -7.96 -9.90
N SER A 125 4.73 -8.57 -8.84
CA SER A 125 4.07 -9.60 -8.05
C SER A 125 3.12 -9.05 -6.96
N LYS A 126 3.14 -7.75 -6.70
CA LYS A 126 2.39 -7.13 -5.58
C LYS A 126 1.15 -6.40 -6.09
N ASP A 127 -0.01 -6.94 -5.76
CA ASP A 127 -1.32 -6.40 -6.14
C ASP A 127 -2.30 -6.45 -4.94
N PRO A 128 -2.87 -5.31 -4.48
CA PRO A 128 -2.61 -3.95 -4.94
C PRO A 128 -1.25 -3.40 -4.47
N GLY A 129 -0.65 -3.99 -3.43
CA GLY A 129 0.67 -3.65 -2.92
C GLY A 129 0.79 -3.80 -1.41
N VAL A 130 1.92 -3.35 -0.84
CA VAL A 130 2.18 -3.29 0.62
C VAL A 130 2.69 -1.90 0.99
N PHE A 131 1.98 -1.22 1.89
CA PHE A 131 2.37 0.08 2.44
C PHE A 131 3.09 -0.09 3.78
N SER A 132 4.23 0.58 3.95
CA SER A 132 5.10 0.41 5.11
C SER A 132 5.82 1.69 5.50
N TRP A 133 6.19 1.79 6.77
CA TRP A 133 7.06 2.85 7.29
C TRP A 133 8.53 2.58 6.92
N VAL A 134 9.34 3.62 6.70
CA VAL A 134 10.78 3.49 6.40
C VAL A 134 11.67 4.21 7.41
N ASN A 135 11.46 5.51 7.61
CA ASN A 135 12.10 6.32 8.65
C ASN A 135 11.48 7.72 8.75
N GLU A 136 11.78 8.43 9.83
CA GLU A 136 11.59 9.88 9.94
C GLU A 136 12.96 10.55 9.89
N ASN A 137 13.10 11.59 9.07
CA ASN A 137 14.30 12.44 9.06
C ASN A 137 14.16 13.52 10.17
N PRO A 138 15.24 13.93 10.87
CA PRO A 138 15.25 15.00 11.88
C PRO A 138 14.48 16.30 11.57
N VAL A 139 14.24 16.62 10.30
CA VAL A 139 13.39 17.76 9.88
C VAL A 139 11.90 17.40 9.72
N LYS A 140 11.41 16.37 10.43
CA LYS A 140 10.01 15.90 10.41
C LYS A 140 9.51 15.52 9.01
N THR A 141 10.38 14.89 8.23
CA THR A 141 9.98 14.29 6.94
C THR A 141 9.77 12.80 7.12
N TYR A 142 8.53 12.34 6.93
CA TYR A 142 8.13 10.94 7.04
C TYR A 142 8.39 10.21 5.74
N ASN A 143 9.33 9.29 5.75
CA ASN A 143 9.60 8.42 4.63
C ASN A 143 8.78 7.12 4.80
N LEU A 144 7.92 6.88 3.83
CA LEU A 144 7.01 5.75 3.72
C LEU A 144 7.31 5.03 2.41
N GLN A 145 6.89 3.78 2.29
CA GLN A 145 7.12 2.98 1.09
C GLN A 145 5.83 2.29 0.68
N TYR A 146 5.62 2.21 -0.62
CA TYR A 146 4.56 1.42 -1.20
C TYR A 146 5.11 0.52 -2.31
N VAL A 147 5.17 -0.79 -2.04
CA VAL A 147 5.62 -1.79 -3.02
C VAL A 147 4.41 -2.30 -3.80
N SER A 148 4.38 -2.09 -5.12
CA SER A 148 3.21 -2.38 -5.96
C SER A 148 3.57 -2.59 -7.43
N LYS A 149 2.79 -3.39 -8.15
CA LYS A 149 2.88 -3.50 -9.61
C LYS A 149 2.52 -2.19 -10.32
N TYR A 150 1.73 -1.33 -9.68
CA TYR A 150 1.30 -0.04 -10.22
C TYR A 150 2.40 1.04 -10.11
N ALA A 151 3.47 0.75 -9.38
CA ALA A 151 4.66 1.59 -9.33
C ALA A 151 5.65 1.30 -10.48
N CYS A 152 5.30 0.40 -11.41
CA CYS A 152 6.11 0.08 -12.59
C CYS A 152 5.84 1.06 -13.74
N PRO A 153 6.82 1.35 -14.61
CA PRO A 153 6.64 2.29 -15.72
C PRO A 153 5.50 1.90 -16.67
N ILE A 154 4.72 2.87 -17.11
CA ILE A 154 3.73 2.67 -18.18
C ILE A 154 4.44 2.67 -19.54
N GLY A 155 4.09 1.71 -20.39
CA GLY A 155 4.65 1.61 -21.75
C GLY A 155 6.13 1.19 -21.83
N ALA A 156 6.79 0.90 -20.70
CA ALA A 156 7.96 0.05 -20.77
C ALA A 156 7.52 -1.29 -21.36
N PRO A 157 8.32 -1.91 -22.26
CA PRO A 157 8.05 -3.28 -22.65
C PRO A 157 7.96 -4.06 -21.34
N THR A 158 6.75 -4.55 -21.05
CA THR A 158 6.58 -5.61 -20.06
C THR A 158 7.68 -6.60 -20.40
N PRO A 159 8.61 -6.97 -19.49
CA PRO A 159 9.49 -8.08 -19.80
C PRO A 159 8.55 -9.17 -20.27
N SER A 160 8.68 -9.55 -21.54
CA SER A 160 7.86 -10.56 -22.17
C SER A 160 7.72 -11.67 -21.15
N PRO A 161 6.51 -12.18 -20.84
CA PRO A 161 6.40 -13.30 -19.93
C PRO A 161 7.39 -14.33 -20.45
N SER A 162 8.49 -14.50 -19.71
CA SER A 162 9.44 -15.53 -19.99
C SER A 162 8.59 -16.79 -19.93
N LEU A 163 8.40 -17.41 -21.08
CA LEU A 163 7.81 -18.74 -21.23
C LEU A 163 8.75 -19.80 -20.62
N SER A 164 9.31 -19.50 -19.44
CA SER A 164 9.70 -20.50 -18.48
C SER A 164 8.61 -20.48 -17.41
N PRO A 165 7.60 -21.37 -17.52
CA PRO A 165 6.74 -21.63 -16.39
C PRO A 165 7.68 -22.20 -15.33
N ASN A 166 8.08 -21.39 -14.35
CA ASN A 166 8.41 -21.98 -13.08
C ASN A 166 7.04 -22.24 -12.44
N PRO A 167 6.57 -23.50 -12.44
CA PRO A 167 5.29 -23.80 -11.81
C PRO A 167 5.45 -23.37 -10.36
N ALA A 168 4.46 -22.67 -9.80
CA ALA A 168 4.24 -22.81 -8.38
C ALA A 168 4.23 -24.34 -8.12
N PRO A 169 5.08 -24.86 -7.23
CA PRO A 169 5.21 -26.31 -7.09
C PRO A 169 3.82 -26.89 -6.87
N PRO A 170 3.39 -27.88 -7.66
CA PRO A 170 2.06 -28.46 -7.54
C PRO A 170 1.86 -28.87 -6.09
N CYS A 171 0.69 -28.57 -5.50
CA CYS A 171 0.37 -28.87 -4.09
C CYS A 171 0.21 -30.40 -3.85
N LYS A 172 1.12 -31.24 -4.37
CA LYS A 172 1.24 -32.66 -4.03
C LYS A 172 1.78 -32.77 -2.61
N GLY A 173 0.88 -32.97 -1.65
CA GLY A 173 1.23 -33.22 -0.24
C GLY A 173 1.17 -32.01 0.70
N ASN A 174 0.71 -30.85 0.22
CA ASN A 174 0.54 -29.64 1.05
C ASN A 174 -0.94 -29.40 1.37
N ALA A 175 -1.23 -28.91 2.57
CA ALA A 175 -2.57 -28.50 2.99
C ALA A 175 -2.93 -27.12 2.40
N CYS A 176 -4.18 -26.94 1.98
CA CYS A 176 -4.71 -25.63 1.65
C CYS A 176 -5.26 -24.94 2.91
N CYS A 177 -4.79 -23.75 3.19
CA CYS A 177 -5.13 -22.98 4.37
C CYS A 177 -5.97 -21.77 3.95
N LEU A 178 -7.19 -21.65 4.48
CA LEU A 178 -8.05 -20.49 4.26
C LEU A 178 -7.85 -19.49 5.40
N TYR A 179 -7.58 -18.24 5.09
CA TYR A 179 -7.48 -17.16 6.05
C TYR A 179 -8.54 -16.10 5.78
N GLN A 180 -8.94 -15.42 6.84
CA GLN A 180 -9.93 -14.35 6.82
C GLN A 180 -9.35 -13.14 7.54
N PHE A 181 -9.68 -11.94 7.05
CA PHE A 181 -9.21 -10.72 7.67
C PHE A 181 -10.03 -10.42 8.92
N ASP A 182 -9.38 -10.14 10.05
CA ASP A 182 -10.07 -10.00 11.33
C ASP A 182 -11.07 -8.84 11.36
N SER A 183 -10.81 -7.77 10.59
CA SER A 183 -11.71 -6.62 10.49
C SER A 183 -12.72 -6.70 9.34
N ASP A 184 -12.57 -7.65 8.41
CA ASP A 184 -13.54 -7.89 7.35
C ASP A 184 -13.67 -9.40 7.02
N PRO A 185 -14.74 -10.06 7.48
CA PRO A 185 -14.95 -11.47 7.24
C PRO A 185 -15.21 -11.82 5.77
N THR A 186 -15.48 -10.85 4.90
CA THR A 186 -15.64 -11.11 3.46
C THR A 186 -14.31 -11.18 2.71
N MET A 187 -13.23 -10.72 3.35
CA MET A 187 -11.90 -10.72 2.76
C MET A 187 -11.16 -12.02 3.13
N THR A 188 -11.08 -12.95 2.18
CA THR A 188 -10.41 -14.24 2.38
C THR A 188 -9.15 -14.39 1.52
N ARG A 189 -8.18 -15.19 2.02
CA ARG A 189 -6.97 -15.58 1.28
C ARG A 189 -6.66 -17.06 1.45
N THR A 190 -5.97 -17.64 0.48
CA THR A 190 -5.60 -19.05 0.51
C THR A 190 -4.09 -19.24 0.39
N LEU A 191 -3.53 -20.16 1.17
CA LEU A 191 -2.11 -20.52 1.14
C LEU A 191 -1.96 -22.04 1.05
N CYS A 192 -1.17 -22.55 0.11
CA CYS A 192 -0.69 -23.94 0.16
C CYS A 192 0.55 -24.00 1.07
N ALA A 193 0.49 -24.78 2.15
CA ALA A 193 1.62 -25.00 3.05
C ALA A 193 1.60 -26.43 3.61
N THR A 194 2.77 -26.97 4.01
CA THR A 194 2.86 -28.28 4.69
C THR A 194 2.13 -28.29 6.03
N LYS A 195 2.07 -27.12 6.70
CA LYS A 195 1.25 -26.84 7.88
C LYS A 195 0.67 -25.44 7.77
N CYS A 196 -0.59 -25.26 8.15
CA CYS A 196 -1.22 -23.95 8.17
C CYS A 196 -0.76 -23.13 9.39
N PRO A 197 -0.01 -22.02 9.22
CA PRO A 197 0.21 -21.10 10.32
C PRO A 197 -1.11 -20.50 10.81
N PRO A 198 -1.22 -20.12 12.09
CA PRO A 198 -2.44 -19.52 12.63
C PRO A 198 -2.71 -18.11 12.09
N PHE A 199 -1.67 -17.41 11.63
CA PHE A 199 -1.76 -16.05 11.11
C PHE A 199 -0.87 -15.87 9.87
N PHE A 200 -1.34 -15.07 8.92
CA PHE A 200 -0.61 -14.72 7.70
C PHE A 200 -0.98 -13.31 7.24
N GLY A 201 -0.06 -12.35 7.39
CA GLY A 201 -0.21 -10.99 6.84
C GLY A 201 -1.45 -10.23 7.31
N GLY A 202 -1.83 -10.37 8.59
CA GLY A 202 -3.04 -9.76 9.15
C GLY A 202 -4.33 -10.57 8.95
N PHE A 203 -4.24 -11.74 8.32
CA PHE A 203 -5.34 -12.69 8.20
C PHE A 203 -5.18 -13.84 9.21
N ALA A 204 -6.29 -14.26 9.83
CA ALA A 204 -6.35 -15.39 10.75
C ALA A 204 -6.85 -16.67 10.05
N LEU A 205 -6.29 -17.81 10.43
CA LEU A 205 -6.65 -19.12 9.87
C LEU A 205 -8.09 -19.49 10.22
N VAL A 206 -8.89 -19.87 9.22
CA VAL A 206 -10.29 -20.27 9.40
C VAL A 206 -10.39 -21.78 9.60
N PHE A 207 -10.77 -22.21 10.81
CA PHE A 207 -10.84 -23.63 11.19
C PHE A 207 -12.15 -24.34 10.81
N ASN A 208 -13.17 -23.60 10.35
CA ASN A 208 -14.53 -24.11 10.09
C ASN A 208 -14.75 -24.68 8.69
N TRP A 209 -13.69 -24.86 7.89
CA TRP A 209 -13.79 -25.38 6.53
C TRP A 209 -13.12 -26.75 6.42
N THR A 210 -13.66 -27.62 5.59
CA THR A 210 -13.01 -28.85 5.13
C THR A 210 -12.39 -28.63 3.76
N VAL A 211 -11.20 -29.18 3.58
CA VAL A 211 -10.39 -29.00 2.38
C VAL A 211 -10.43 -30.30 1.60
N SER A 212 -10.88 -30.26 0.35
CA SER A 212 -10.72 -31.39 -0.56
C SER A 212 -9.25 -31.55 -0.95
N PRO A 213 -8.73 -32.78 -1.14
CA PRO A 213 -7.33 -32.98 -1.50
C PRO A 213 -6.97 -32.23 -2.78
N CYS A 214 -5.84 -31.52 -2.75
CA CYS A 214 -5.36 -30.65 -3.82
C CYS A 214 -5.24 -31.43 -5.13
N THR A 215 -5.99 -31.04 -6.16
CA THR A 215 -5.72 -31.42 -7.54
C THR A 215 -5.00 -30.25 -8.19
N SER A 216 -3.77 -30.52 -8.64
CA SER A 216 -2.66 -29.70 -9.19
C SER A 216 -2.70 -28.17 -9.14
N ASP A 217 -3.85 -27.51 -9.29
CA ASP A 217 -3.96 -26.06 -9.51
C ASP A 217 -5.12 -25.39 -8.74
N SER A 218 -5.86 -26.12 -7.89
CA SER A 218 -7.01 -25.53 -7.17
C SER A 218 -7.26 -26.12 -5.77
N CYS A 219 -7.56 -25.23 -4.82
CA CYS A 219 -8.04 -25.55 -3.48
C CYS A 219 -9.55 -25.39 -3.44
N PHE A 220 -10.28 -26.47 -3.15
CA PHE A 220 -11.72 -26.41 -2.93
C PHE A 220 -12.01 -26.45 -1.43
N PHE A 221 -12.73 -25.44 -0.95
CA PHE A 221 -13.14 -25.31 0.44
C PHE A 221 -14.64 -25.57 0.55
N HIS A 222 -15.00 -26.51 1.42
CA HIS A 222 -16.39 -26.78 1.77
C HIS A 222 -16.63 -26.32 3.21
N LYS A 223 -17.74 -25.63 3.44
CA LYS A 223 -18.14 -25.27 4.80
C LYS A 223 -18.44 -26.58 5.54
N LYS A 224 -17.87 -26.76 6.74
CA LYS A 224 -18.31 -27.86 7.61
C LYS A 224 -19.79 -27.72 7.97
#